data_AF-A0A0E3NY91-F1
#
_entry.id   AF-A0A0E3NY91-F1
#
_cell.length_a   1.000
_cell.length_b   1.000
_cell.length_c   1.000
_cell.angle_alpha   90.00
_cell.angle_beta   90.00
_cell.angle_gamma   90.00
#
_symmetry.space_group_name_H-M   'P 1'
#
loop_
_entity.id
_entity.type
_entity.pdbx_description
1 polymer ?
#
loop_
_entity_poly.entity_id
_entity_poly.type
_entity_poly.pdbx_seq_one_letter_code
_entity_poly.pdbx_strand_id
1 'polypeptide(L)'
;MRVSIQTQPDGKLVIDPILEGRTIKTKRIDVTGCEGQALERDIIAAYIYGYDKMEFVSKRILSEQKQIIRKVCYKLIGPEIIEESSNCLVIQDLLNPNELPIKKGIHRMYLISSSMQKDAIRALKTIDHDLALDVSLRDDEVDRLYLLISKQFRSVLCGSKIPYPSETSIEEYHDFRMAASPLERIGDHSQRIANVASKLETPIQSDVMGGVEDLSVASMELVKQAIDALFNADTALANRVIDSDGILRDQAKDLDASILKLESHETMVYLRTVVDSLTRIGDYGKNIAEIAINSAINSK
;
A
#
# COMPACT_ATOMS: atom_id res chain seq x y z
N MET A 1 34.48 6.07 24.08
CA MET A 1 33.24 5.62 23.43
C MET A 1 32.25 5.26 24.53
N ARG A 2 31.16 6.03 24.69
CA ARG A 2 30.08 5.62 25.60
C ARG A 2 29.23 4.59 24.87
N VAL A 3 28.77 3.56 25.56
CA VAL A 3 27.89 2.51 24.99
C VAL A 3 26.66 2.36 25.86
N SER A 4 25.51 2.13 25.25
CA SER A 4 24.30 1.69 25.97
C SER A 4 24.21 0.19 25.89
N ILE A 5 23.89 -0.45 27.02
CA ILE A 5 23.69 -1.89 27.12
C ILE A 5 22.21 -2.12 27.39
N GLN A 6 21.57 -2.92 26.54
CA GLN A 6 20.17 -3.31 26.70
C GLN A 6 20.05 -4.83 26.68
N THR A 7 19.32 -5.39 27.66
CA THR A 7 18.95 -6.81 27.71
C THR A 7 17.72 -7.05 26.85
N GLN A 8 17.77 -8.05 25.96
CA GLN A 8 16.64 -8.48 25.14
C GLN A 8 15.88 -9.62 25.83
N PRO A 9 14.58 -9.82 25.54
CA PRO A 9 13.77 -10.91 26.11
C PRO A 9 14.30 -12.33 25.84
N ASP A 10 15.09 -12.50 24.78
CA ASP A 10 15.72 -13.78 24.39
C ASP A 10 17.07 -14.05 25.09
N GLY A 11 17.44 -13.22 26.08
CA GLY A 11 18.69 -13.35 26.83
C GLY A 11 19.92 -12.76 26.14
N LYS A 12 19.77 -12.10 24.98
CA LYS A 12 20.88 -11.40 24.32
C LYS A 12 21.15 -10.03 24.92
N LEU A 13 22.38 -9.54 24.71
CA LEU A 13 22.79 -8.18 25.02
C LEU A 13 23.00 -7.39 23.73
N VAL A 14 22.34 -6.24 23.62
CA VAL A 14 22.61 -5.24 22.58
C VAL A 14 23.55 -4.18 23.16
N ILE A 15 24.69 -3.99 22.51
CA ILE A 15 25.69 -2.98 22.86
C ILE A 15 25.72 -1.96 21.72
N ASP A 16 25.09 -0.82 21.94
CA ASP A 16 25.06 0.27 20.96
C ASP A 16 26.04 1.37 21.36
N PRO A 17 26.82 1.94 20.41
CA PRO A 17 27.55 3.17 20.68
C PRO A 17 26.57 4.32 20.93
N ILE A 18 26.78 5.07 22.01
CA ILE A 18 26.08 6.33 22.22
C ILE A 18 26.73 7.36 21.29
N LEU A 19 26.17 7.47 20.08
CA LEU A 19 26.53 8.51 19.12
C LEU A 19 25.91 9.84 19.57
N GLU A 20 26.74 10.87 19.78
CA GLU A 20 26.26 12.24 19.98
C GLU A 20 25.74 12.77 18.64
N GLY A 21 24.41 12.77 18.47
CA GLY A 21 23.74 13.21 17.25
C GLY A 21 23.50 12.08 16.24
N ARG A 22 22.37 12.16 15.52
CA ARG A 22 22.07 11.27 14.39
C ARG A 22 22.92 11.69 13.20
N THR A 23 23.76 10.80 12.68
CA THR A 23 24.48 11.04 11.41
C THR A 23 23.45 11.21 10.30
N ILE A 24 23.41 12.39 9.67
CA ILE A 24 22.52 12.67 8.54
C ILE A 24 22.98 11.85 7.34
N LYS A 25 22.17 10.85 6.96
CA LYS A 25 22.43 9.99 5.82
C LYS A 25 22.05 10.75 4.54
N THR A 26 23.06 11.18 3.78
CA THR A 26 22.85 11.96 2.55
C THR A 26 23.08 11.11 1.30
N LYS A 27 22.16 11.21 0.32
CA LYS A 27 22.31 10.62 -1.02
C LYS A 27 22.45 11.73 -2.05
N ARG A 28 23.57 11.75 -2.77
CA ARG A 28 23.77 12.61 -3.94
C ARG A 28 23.35 11.86 -5.21
N ILE A 29 22.52 12.49 -6.04
CA ILE A 29 21.95 11.96 -7.27
C ILE A 29 22.31 12.93 -8.40
N ASP A 30 23.14 12.48 -9.34
CA ASP A 30 23.42 13.25 -10.55
C ASP A 30 22.26 13.06 -11.52
N VAL A 31 21.56 14.15 -11.85
CA VAL A 31 20.38 14.09 -12.75
C VAL A 31 20.76 14.34 -14.22
N THR A 32 22.05 14.43 -14.54
CA THR A 32 22.51 14.67 -15.91
C THR A 32 22.15 13.50 -16.82
N GLY A 33 21.29 13.74 -17.81
CA GLY A 33 20.81 12.71 -18.73
C GLY A 33 19.81 11.73 -18.11
N CYS A 34 19.31 11.97 -16.89
CA CYS A 34 18.24 11.18 -16.30
C CYS A 34 16.89 11.55 -16.95
N GLU A 35 16.20 10.52 -17.44
CA GLU A 35 14.88 10.62 -18.06
C GLU A 35 13.76 10.10 -17.15
N GLY A 36 12.61 10.77 -17.19
CA GLY A 36 11.30 10.28 -16.77
C GLY A 36 11.29 9.36 -15.54
N GLN A 37 10.86 8.12 -15.75
CA GLN A 37 10.59 7.11 -14.72
C GLN A 37 11.84 6.63 -13.96
N ALA A 38 13.04 6.77 -14.52
CA ALA A 38 14.26 6.32 -13.84
C ALA A 38 14.54 7.20 -12.61
N LEU A 39 14.39 8.53 -12.77
CA LEU A 39 14.56 9.48 -11.68
C LEU A 39 13.55 9.24 -10.55
N GLU A 40 12.29 8.95 -10.89
CA GLU A 40 11.26 8.60 -9.90
C GLU A 40 11.65 7.35 -9.08
N ARG A 41 12.12 6.29 -9.74
CA ARG A 41 12.56 5.06 -9.07
C ARG A 41 13.77 5.30 -8.16
N ASP A 42 14.72 6.14 -8.57
CA ASP A 42 15.90 6.48 -7.76
C ASP A 42 15.52 7.24 -6.47
N ILE A 43 14.55 8.16 -6.57
CA ILE A 43 14.03 8.90 -5.41
C ILE A 43 13.32 7.96 -4.44
N ILE A 44 12.42 7.11 -4.94
CA ILE A 44 11.70 6.12 -4.12
C ILE A 44 12.69 5.14 -3.48
N ALA A 45 13.69 4.67 -4.22
CA ALA A 45 14.72 3.78 -3.69
C ALA A 45 15.53 4.44 -2.57
N ALA A 46 15.93 5.72 -2.75
CA ALA A 46 16.63 6.48 -1.71
C ALA A 46 15.75 6.72 -0.48
N TYR A 47 14.47 7.01 -0.67
CA TYR A 47 13.49 7.14 0.41
C TYR A 47 13.35 5.84 1.21
N ILE A 48 13.13 4.70 0.53
CA ILE A 48 13.02 3.38 1.18
C ILE A 48 14.34 3.01 1.89
N TYR A 49 15.50 3.42 1.34
CA TYR A 49 16.81 3.24 1.99
C TYR A 49 16.97 4.05 3.30
N GLY A 50 16.06 4.98 3.58
CA GLY A 50 16.08 5.84 4.76
C GLY A 50 17.17 6.90 4.70
N TYR A 51 17.43 7.48 3.52
CA TYR A 51 18.25 8.68 3.43
C TYR A 51 17.49 9.88 4.02
N ASP A 52 18.14 10.60 4.94
CA ASP A 52 17.62 11.80 5.59
C ASP A 52 17.62 13.01 4.64
N LYS A 53 18.57 13.02 3.69
CA LYS A 53 18.76 14.08 2.71
C LYS A 53 19.04 13.51 1.33
N MET A 54 18.36 14.02 0.31
CA MET A 54 18.59 13.69 -1.10
C MET A 54 18.97 14.96 -1.86
N GLU A 55 20.16 14.98 -2.43
CA GLU A 55 20.73 16.11 -3.17
C GLU A 55 20.80 15.79 -4.66
N PHE A 56 20.00 16.50 -5.45
CA PHE A 56 19.96 16.38 -6.90
C PHE A 56 20.85 17.45 -7.53
N VAL A 57 21.81 17.02 -8.35
CA VAL A 57 22.84 17.92 -8.91
C VAL A 57 22.97 17.74 -10.41
N SER A 58 23.16 18.85 -11.14
CA SER A 58 23.57 18.84 -12.54
C SER A 58 24.11 20.22 -12.93
N LYS A 59 24.77 20.35 -14.09
CA LYS A 59 25.13 21.69 -14.64
C LYS A 59 23.90 22.58 -14.80
N ARG A 60 22.78 21.99 -15.20
CA ARG A 60 21.45 22.62 -15.25
C ARG A 60 20.39 21.54 -15.08
N ILE A 61 19.58 21.65 -14.04
CA ILE A 61 18.43 20.78 -13.82
C ILE A 61 17.28 21.27 -14.70
N LEU A 62 16.72 20.36 -15.51
CA LEU A 62 15.64 20.68 -16.44
C LEU A 62 14.30 20.86 -15.71
N SER A 63 13.38 21.63 -16.29
CA SER A 63 12.05 21.87 -15.71
C SER A 63 11.26 20.57 -15.51
N GLU A 64 11.36 19.64 -16.46
CA GLU A 64 10.74 18.31 -16.39
C GLU A 64 11.28 17.50 -15.20
N GLN A 65 12.60 17.52 -14.98
CA GLN A 65 13.23 16.85 -13.84
C GLN A 65 12.75 17.44 -12.51
N LYS A 66 12.64 18.77 -12.41
CA LYS A 66 12.07 19.43 -11.23
C LYS A 66 10.61 19.03 -11.00
N GLN A 67 9.81 18.91 -12.05
CA GLN A 67 8.41 18.46 -11.94
C GLN A 67 8.32 17.02 -11.44
N ILE A 68 9.17 16.11 -11.95
CA ILE A 68 9.24 14.73 -11.47
C ILE A 68 9.62 14.71 -9.98
N ILE A 69 10.67 15.42 -9.59
CA ILE A 69 11.13 15.48 -8.19
C ILE A 69 10.01 15.99 -7.27
N ARG A 70 9.30 17.07 -7.65
CA ARG A 70 8.14 17.58 -6.90
C ARG A 70 7.02 16.55 -6.80
N LYS A 71 6.64 15.94 -7.92
CA LYS A 71 5.56 14.94 -7.97
C LYS A 71 5.86 13.78 -7.02
N VAL A 72 7.09 13.25 -7.04
CA VAL A 72 7.48 12.15 -6.15
C VAL A 72 7.53 12.61 -4.70
N CYS A 73 8.02 13.84 -4.42
CA CYS A 73 8.01 14.38 -3.06
C CYS A 73 6.59 14.40 -2.46
N TYR A 74 5.58 14.80 -3.23
CA TYR A 74 4.16 14.77 -2.79
C TYR A 74 3.61 13.36 -2.57
N LYS A 75 4.14 12.35 -3.27
CA LYS A 75 3.81 10.93 -3.11
C LYS A 75 4.52 10.25 -1.93
N LEU A 76 5.25 10.99 -1.10
CA LEU A 76 5.95 10.45 0.07
C LEU A 76 5.46 11.10 1.37
N ILE A 77 5.76 10.50 2.52
CA ILE A 77 5.43 11.04 3.85
C ILE A 77 6.73 11.43 4.54
N GLY A 78 6.90 12.74 4.83
CA GLY A 78 8.09 13.29 5.48
C GLY A 78 9.00 14.14 4.61
N PRO A 79 9.34 13.72 3.37
CA PRO A 79 10.18 14.49 2.47
C PRO A 79 9.61 15.86 2.11
N GLU A 80 10.42 16.89 2.29
CA GLU A 80 10.13 18.27 1.90
C GLU A 80 11.28 18.86 1.08
N ILE A 81 10.96 19.68 0.08
CA ILE A 81 11.98 20.38 -0.72
C ILE A 81 12.45 21.61 0.07
N ILE A 82 13.72 21.63 0.46
CA ILE A 82 14.30 22.71 1.28
C ILE A 82 15.19 23.66 0.48
N GLU A 83 15.69 23.23 -0.68
CA GLU A 83 16.52 24.04 -1.56
C GLU A 83 16.16 23.74 -3.00
N GLU A 84 15.99 24.80 -3.80
CA GLU A 84 15.81 24.66 -5.23
C GLU A 84 16.50 25.82 -5.98
N SER A 85 17.45 25.47 -6.84
CA SER A 85 18.17 26.39 -7.70
C SER A 85 18.21 25.87 -9.16
N SER A 86 19.06 26.44 -10.00
CA SER A 86 19.22 25.99 -11.40
C SER A 86 20.08 24.74 -11.55
N ASN A 87 20.93 24.45 -10.57
CA ASN A 87 21.93 23.37 -10.60
C ASN A 87 21.83 22.41 -9.40
N CYS A 88 21.02 22.74 -8.39
CA CYS A 88 20.82 21.97 -7.18
C CYS A 88 19.33 21.91 -6.81
N LEU A 89 18.87 20.76 -6.31
CA LEU A 89 17.61 20.62 -5.59
C LEU A 89 17.85 19.69 -4.40
N VAL A 90 17.33 20.04 -3.23
CA VAL A 90 17.51 19.23 -2.02
C VAL A 90 16.16 18.89 -1.41
N ILE A 91 15.95 17.59 -1.20
CA ILE A 91 14.86 17.06 -0.38
C ILE A 91 15.42 16.67 0.98
N GLN A 92 14.74 17.06 2.04
CA GLN A 92 15.01 16.63 3.41
C GLN A 92 13.82 15.85 3.97
N ASP A 93 14.08 14.68 4.52
CA ASP A 93 13.08 13.89 5.23
C ASP A 93 12.91 14.41 6.66
N LEU A 94 11.74 14.99 6.93
CA LEU A 94 11.41 15.59 8.22
C LEU A 94 10.66 14.64 9.15
N LEU A 95 10.35 13.42 8.71
CA LEU A 95 9.55 12.49 9.51
C LEU A 95 10.35 11.89 10.67
N ASN A 96 9.74 11.87 11.85
CA ASN A 96 10.25 11.07 12.94
C ASN A 96 9.82 9.59 12.75
N PRO A 97 10.76 8.63 12.65
CA PRO A 97 10.43 7.22 12.40
C PRO A 97 9.48 6.58 13.42
N ASN A 98 9.35 7.17 14.61
CA ASN A 98 8.50 6.70 15.70
C ASN A 98 7.04 7.20 15.63
N GLU A 99 6.65 8.00 14.64
CA GLU A 99 5.32 8.65 14.64
C GLU A 99 4.16 7.73 14.26
N LEU A 100 4.40 6.64 13.54
CA LEU A 100 3.34 5.71 13.13
C LEU A 100 3.68 4.27 13.52
N PRO A 101 3.00 3.71 14.55
CA PRO A 101 3.04 2.28 14.82
C PRO A 101 2.56 1.47 13.61
N ILE A 102 3.27 0.40 13.27
CA ILE A 102 2.99 -0.37 12.05
C ILE A 102 1.55 -0.94 12.02
N LYS A 103 1.05 -1.46 13.14
CA LYS A 103 -0.33 -1.92 13.31
C LYS A 103 -1.35 -0.85 12.89
N LYS A 104 -1.13 0.40 13.31
CA LYS A 104 -2.00 1.53 12.92
C LYS A 104 -1.87 1.86 11.44
N GLY A 105 -0.67 1.77 10.87
CA GLY A 105 -0.44 1.93 9.43
C GLY A 105 -1.24 0.91 8.61
N ILE A 106 -1.14 -0.37 8.96
CA ILE A 106 -1.88 -1.46 8.31
C ILE A 106 -3.39 -1.28 8.43
N HIS A 107 -3.88 -0.98 9.63
CA HIS A 107 -5.31 -0.75 9.83
C HIS A 107 -5.82 0.46 9.01
N ARG A 108 -5.04 1.54 8.90
CA ARG A 108 -5.39 2.68 8.06
C ARG A 108 -5.42 2.32 6.57
N MET A 109 -4.43 1.57 6.07
CA MET A 109 -4.43 1.10 4.68
C MET A 109 -5.69 0.29 4.38
N TYR A 110 -6.07 -0.64 5.25
CA TYR A 110 -7.30 -1.42 5.14
C TYR A 110 -8.56 -0.54 5.10
N LEU A 111 -8.70 0.42 6.02
CA LEU A 111 -9.88 1.30 6.04
C LEU A 111 -10.01 2.12 4.76
N ILE A 112 -8.89 2.68 4.27
CA ILE A 112 -8.87 3.48 3.04
C ILE A 112 -9.21 2.58 1.85
N SER A 113 -8.52 1.44 1.67
CA SER A 113 -8.75 0.54 0.53
C SER A 113 -10.16 -0.06 0.53
N SER A 114 -10.72 -0.38 1.70
CA SER A 114 -12.10 -0.84 1.86
C SER A 114 -13.11 0.24 1.45
N SER A 115 -12.88 1.49 1.87
CA SER A 115 -13.71 2.62 1.45
C SER A 115 -13.61 2.90 -0.06
N MET A 116 -12.40 2.77 -0.63
CA MET A 116 -12.16 2.94 -2.06
C MET A 116 -12.94 1.92 -2.88
N GLN A 117 -12.92 0.63 -2.54
CA GLN A 117 -13.70 -0.37 -3.26
C GLN A 117 -15.19 -0.06 -3.19
N LYS A 118 -15.69 0.26 -1.99
CA LYS A 118 -17.12 0.56 -1.77
C LYS A 118 -17.56 1.75 -2.63
N ASP A 119 -16.76 2.82 -2.66
CA ASP A 119 -17.05 4.00 -3.44
C ASP A 119 -16.85 3.78 -4.95
N ALA A 120 -15.91 2.94 -5.36
CA ALA A 120 -15.73 2.56 -6.77
C ALA A 120 -16.95 1.81 -7.31
N ILE A 121 -17.51 0.89 -6.52
CA ILE A 121 -18.72 0.14 -6.89
C ILE A 121 -19.96 1.04 -6.88
N ARG A 122 -20.05 1.98 -5.93
CA ARG A 122 -21.07 3.02 -5.94
C ARG A 122 -20.96 3.88 -7.20
N ALA A 123 -19.77 4.37 -7.52
CA ALA A 123 -19.51 5.17 -8.72
C ALA A 123 -19.91 4.42 -10.00
N LEU A 124 -19.60 3.12 -10.06
CA LEU A 124 -19.99 2.25 -11.17
C LEU A 124 -21.52 2.14 -11.30
N LYS A 125 -22.22 1.96 -10.18
CA LYS A 125 -23.69 1.83 -10.14
C LYS A 125 -24.41 3.14 -10.49
N THR A 126 -23.89 4.27 -10.04
CA THR A 126 -24.54 5.59 -10.21
C THR A 126 -23.98 6.40 -11.36
N ILE A 127 -22.96 5.91 -12.06
CA ILE A 127 -22.21 6.64 -13.10
C ILE A 127 -21.69 7.97 -12.55
N ASP A 128 -21.10 7.92 -11.36
CA ASP A 128 -20.58 9.10 -10.68
C ASP A 128 -19.08 9.24 -10.99
N HIS A 129 -18.78 10.00 -12.05
CA HIS A 129 -17.40 10.23 -12.50
C HIS A 129 -16.56 11.04 -11.50
N ASP A 130 -17.19 11.89 -10.70
CA ASP A 130 -16.50 12.67 -9.66
C ASP A 130 -16.07 11.75 -8.51
N LEU A 131 -16.97 10.87 -8.06
CA LEU A 131 -16.63 9.84 -7.08
C LEU A 131 -15.54 8.87 -7.59
N ALA A 132 -15.57 8.52 -8.88
CA ALA A 132 -14.51 7.70 -9.49
C ALA A 132 -13.14 8.40 -9.47
N LEU A 133 -13.11 9.72 -9.70
CA LEU A 133 -11.89 10.51 -9.59
C LEU A 133 -11.39 10.57 -8.15
N ASP A 134 -12.28 10.79 -7.18
CA ASP A 134 -11.95 10.80 -5.75
C ASP A 134 -11.34 9.46 -5.29
N VAL A 135 -11.90 8.32 -5.71
CA VAL A 135 -11.29 7.01 -5.43
C VAL A 135 -9.88 6.93 -6.00
N SER A 136 -9.67 7.45 -7.21
CA SER A 136 -8.36 7.42 -7.86
C SER A 136 -7.32 8.27 -7.13
N LEU A 137 -7.73 9.36 -6.48
CA LEU A 137 -6.85 10.21 -5.67
C LEU A 137 -6.52 9.58 -4.31
N ARG A 138 -7.44 8.81 -3.71
CA ARG A 138 -7.19 8.08 -2.45
C ARG A 138 -6.17 6.95 -2.59
N ASP A 139 -5.99 6.42 -3.79
CA ASP A 139 -4.96 5.42 -4.09
C ASP A 139 -3.54 5.91 -3.73
N ASP A 140 -3.23 7.19 -4.04
CA ASP A 140 -1.97 7.82 -3.65
C ASP A 140 -1.77 7.81 -2.12
N GLU A 141 -2.83 7.83 -1.32
CA GLU A 141 -2.73 7.75 0.14
C GLU A 141 -2.32 6.35 0.62
N VAL A 142 -2.83 5.30 -0.03
CA VAL A 142 -2.48 3.91 0.27
C VAL A 142 -1.03 3.65 -0.12
N ASP A 143 -0.60 4.11 -1.30
CA ASP A 143 0.80 4.07 -1.76
C ASP A 143 1.76 4.73 -0.78
N ARG A 144 1.39 5.92 -0.30
CA ARG A 144 2.19 6.68 0.67
C ARG A 144 2.40 5.92 1.96
N LEU A 145 1.35 5.28 2.48
CA LEU A 145 1.43 4.44 3.67
C LEU A 145 2.28 3.19 3.42
N TYR A 146 2.11 2.52 2.27
CA TYR A 146 2.93 1.37 1.89
C TYR A 146 4.43 1.68 1.84
N LEU A 147 4.79 2.80 1.19
CA LEU A 147 6.17 3.26 1.07
C LEU A 147 6.75 3.63 2.45
N LEU A 148 5.96 4.28 3.30
CA LEU A 148 6.35 4.60 4.67
C LEU A 148 6.62 3.32 5.48
N ILE A 149 5.71 2.35 5.47
CA ILE A 149 5.88 1.07 6.18
C ILE A 149 7.13 0.33 5.68
N SER A 150 7.35 0.32 4.36
CA SER A 150 8.54 -0.31 3.75
C SER A 150 9.84 0.38 4.19
N LYS A 151 9.86 1.71 4.27
CA LYS A 151 10.99 2.50 4.80
C LYS A 151 11.23 2.22 6.28
N GLN A 152 10.18 2.21 7.11
CA GLN A 152 10.31 1.94 8.54
C GLN A 152 10.84 0.52 8.80
N PHE A 153 10.31 -0.49 8.09
CA PHE A 153 10.82 -1.85 8.19
C PHE A 153 12.29 -1.97 7.81
N ARG A 154 12.71 -1.34 6.71
CA ARG A 154 14.12 -1.34 6.32
C ARG A 154 15.00 -0.65 7.36
N SER A 155 14.53 0.44 7.96
CA SER A 155 15.24 1.13 9.03
C SER A 155 15.51 0.22 10.21
N VAL A 156 14.50 -0.57 10.63
CA VAL A 156 14.64 -1.60 11.68
C VAL A 156 15.69 -2.66 11.29
N LEU A 157 15.64 -3.19 10.06
CA LEU A 157 16.63 -4.15 9.57
C LEU A 157 18.06 -3.60 9.56
N CYS A 158 18.23 -2.29 9.39
CA CYS A 158 19.53 -1.62 9.37
C CYS A 158 20.02 -1.21 10.78
N GLY A 159 19.41 -1.73 11.84
CA GLY A 159 19.83 -1.50 13.22
C GLY A 159 19.16 -0.31 13.92
N SER A 160 18.17 0.34 13.29
CA SER A 160 17.34 1.30 14.03
C SER A 160 16.47 0.58 15.04
N LYS A 161 16.25 1.21 16.20
CA LYS A 161 15.34 0.66 17.22
C LYS A 161 13.94 0.53 16.64
N ILE A 162 13.30 -0.60 16.94
CA ILE A 162 11.88 -0.81 16.61
C ILE A 162 11.07 0.29 17.30
N PRO A 163 10.22 1.03 16.57
CA PRO A 163 9.25 1.91 17.21
C PRO A 163 8.34 1.09 18.12
N TYR A 164 8.25 1.44 19.40
CA TYR A 164 7.40 0.75 20.39
C TYR A 164 7.72 -0.76 20.54
N PRO A 165 8.95 -1.13 20.96
CA PRO A 165 9.38 -2.53 21.03
C PRO A 165 8.61 -3.36 22.07
N SER A 166 7.92 -2.70 23.00
CA SER A 166 7.02 -3.36 23.96
C SER A 166 5.69 -3.81 23.36
N GLU A 167 5.34 -3.34 22.16
CA GLU A 167 4.03 -3.58 21.53
C GLU A 167 4.09 -4.48 20.29
N THR A 168 5.26 -4.63 19.67
CA THR A 168 5.43 -5.38 18.41
C THR A 168 6.85 -5.95 18.33
N SER A 169 6.97 -7.28 18.17
CA SER A 169 8.26 -7.94 17.97
C SER A 169 8.78 -7.69 16.55
N ILE A 170 10.06 -8.00 16.26
CA ILE A 170 10.61 -7.81 14.92
C ILE A 170 9.97 -8.76 13.89
N GLU A 171 9.61 -9.95 14.34
CA GLU A 171 8.89 -10.97 13.56
C GLU A 171 7.47 -10.47 13.24
N GLU A 172 6.74 -10.01 14.25
CA GLU A 172 5.40 -9.45 14.06
C GLU A 172 5.43 -8.19 13.17
N TYR A 173 6.47 -7.36 13.30
CA TYR A 173 6.70 -6.21 12.42
C TYR A 173 6.93 -6.64 10.96
N HIS A 174 7.65 -7.75 10.73
CA HIS A 174 7.84 -8.32 9.40
C HIS A 174 6.52 -8.80 8.79
N ASP A 175 5.69 -9.50 9.58
CA ASP A 175 4.39 -10.01 9.14
C ASP A 175 3.45 -8.87 8.73
N PHE A 176 3.38 -7.81 9.54
CA PHE A 176 2.61 -6.62 9.17
C PHE A 176 3.15 -5.93 7.91
N ARG A 177 4.47 -5.84 7.74
CA ARG A 177 5.03 -5.34 6.47
C ARG A 177 4.51 -6.23 5.34
N MET A 178 4.62 -7.55 5.44
CA MET A 178 4.16 -8.45 4.38
C MET A 178 2.69 -8.22 4.01
N ALA A 179 1.84 -7.96 5.01
CA ALA A 179 0.42 -7.66 4.80
C ALA A 179 0.16 -6.29 4.13
N ALA A 180 1.10 -5.34 4.18
CA ALA A 180 0.96 -4.04 3.53
C ALA A 180 0.87 -4.15 2.01
N SER A 181 1.58 -5.10 1.38
CA SER A 181 1.58 -5.22 -0.09
C SER A 181 0.23 -5.71 -0.66
N PRO A 182 -0.41 -6.76 -0.11
CA PRO A 182 -1.77 -7.10 -0.50
C PRO A 182 -2.77 -5.95 -0.33
N LEU A 183 -2.65 -5.14 0.74
CA LEU A 183 -3.53 -3.98 0.96
C LEU A 183 -3.34 -2.87 -0.09
N GLU A 184 -2.10 -2.58 -0.47
CA GLU A 184 -1.82 -1.63 -1.57
C GLU A 184 -2.41 -2.13 -2.89
N ARG A 185 -2.26 -3.42 -3.21
CA ARG A 185 -2.89 -4.00 -4.41
C ARG A 185 -4.41 -3.97 -4.36
N ILE A 186 -5.04 -4.04 -3.18
CA ILE A 186 -6.50 -3.84 -3.06
C ILE A 186 -6.88 -2.40 -3.42
N GLY A 187 -6.05 -1.42 -3.04
CA GLY A 187 -6.15 -0.02 -3.49
C GLY A 187 -6.10 0.08 -5.02
N ASP A 188 -5.05 -0.47 -5.64
CA ASP A 188 -4.86 -0.50 -7.10
C ASP A 188 -6.11 -1.06 -7.82
N HIS A 189 -6.63 -2.19 -7.35
CA HIS A 189 -7.80 -2.83 -7.97
C HIS A 189 -9.08 -2.02 -7.74
N SER A 190 -9.21 -1.32 -6.62
CA SER A 190 -10.30 -0.37 -6.39
C SER A 190 -10.21 0.82 -7.36
N GLN A 191 -9.01 1.36 -7.59
CA GLN A 191 -8.78 2.39 -8.61
C GLN A 191 -9.08 1.88 -10.02
N ARG A 192 -8.74 0.62 -10.35
CA ARG A 192 -9.11 0.03 -11.65
C ARG A 192 -10.62 -0.04 -11.86
N ILE A 193 -11.40 -0.37 -10.83
CA ILE A 193 -12.87 -0.34 -10.88
C ILE A 193 -13.36 1.10 -11.07
N ALA A 194 -12.79 2.07 -10.35
CA ALA A 194 -13.12 3.48 -10.54
C ALA A 194 -12.80 3.98 -11.96
N ASN A 195 -11.69 3.54 -12.54
CA ASN A 195 -11.30 3.84 -13.93
C ASN A 195 -12.26 3.23 -14.96
N VAL A 196 -12.99 2.18 -14.61
CA VAL A 196 -14.09 1.67 -15.43
C VAL A 196 -15.32 2.56 -15.26
N ALA A 197 -15.67 2.93 -14.01
CA ALA A 197 -16.79 3.82 -13.73
C ALA A 197 -16.65 5.21 -14.39
N SER A 198 -15.42 5.72 -14.53
CA SER A 198 -15.15 7.00 -15.21
C SER A 198 -15.35 6.97 -16.72
N LYS A 199 -15.41 5.77 -17.34
CA LYS A 199 -15.59 5.58 -18.78
C LYS A 199 -16.98 5.11 -19.16
N LEU A 200 -17.78 4.69 -18.18
CA LEU A 200 -19.10 4.13 -18.42
C LEU A 200 -20.09 5.27 -18.73
N GLU A 201 -20.76 5.22 -19.87
CA GLU A 201 -21.74 6.25 -20.25
C GLU A 201 -23.20 5.85 -19.95
N THR A 202 -23.46 4.54 -19.86
CA THR A 202 -24.81 3.98 -19.72
C THR A 202 -24.93 3.09 -18.49
N PRO A 203 -26.08 3.11 -17.78
CA PRO A 203 -26.27 2.25 -16.62
C PRO A 203 -26.14 0.77 -16.96
N ILE A 204 -25.57 0.02 -16.02
CA ILE A 204 -25.48 -1.44 -16.11
C ILE A 204 -26.85 -2.04 -15.82
N GLN A 205 -27.20 -3.14 -16.51
CA GLN A 205 -28.42 -3.89 -16.26
C GLN A 205 -28.51 -4.31 -14.79
N SER A 206 -29.70 -4.17 -14.17
CA SER A 206 -29.84 -4.24 -12.71
C SER A 206 -29.44 -5.58 -12.09
N ASP A 207 -29.70 -6.69 -12.79
CA ASP A 207 -29.32 -8.04 -12.39
C ASP A 207 -27.80 -8.23 -12.40
N VAL A 208 -27.12 -7.76 -13.45
CA VAL A 208 -25.66 -7.82 -13.56
C VAL A 208 -25.01 -6.90 -12.52
N MET A 209 -25.54 -5.69 -12.31
CA MET A 209 -25.06 -4.79 -11.27
C MET A 209 -25.27 -5.37 -9.87
N GLY A 210 -26.39 -6.05 -9.62
CA GLY A 210 -26.64 -6.76 -8.36
C GLY A 210 -25.58 -7.83 -8.09
N GLY A 211 -25.24 -8.63 -9.10
CA GLY A 211 -24.16 -9.62 -8.97
C GLY A 211 -22.78 -8.98 -8.72
N VAL A 212 -22.50 -7.81 -9.31
CA VAL A 212 -21.27 -7.04 -9.02
C VAL A 212 -21.24 -6.56 -7.57
N GLU A 213 -22.36 -6.05 -7.04
CA GLU A 213 -22.47 -5.64 -5.63
C GLU A 213 -22.25 -6.83 -4.68
N ASP A 214 -22.86 -7.98 -4.96
CA ASP A 214 -22.73 -9.19 -4.16
C ASP A 214 -21.27 -9.69 -4.14
N LEU A 215 -20.63 -9.77 -5.30
CA LEU A 215 -19.22 -10.17 -5.43
C LEU A 215 -18.29 -9.16 -4.71
N SER A 216 -18.63 -7.88 -4.76
CA SER A 216 -17.90 -6.84 -4.04
C SER A 216 -17.99 -7.02 -2.52
N VAL A 217 -19.19 -7.30 -1.99
CA VAL A 217 -19.37 -7.53 -0.55
C VAL A 217 -18.62 -8.78 -0.12
N ALA A 218 -18.72 -9.87 -0.88
CA ALA A 218 -18.05 -11.12 -0.57
C ALA A 218 -16.51 -10.96 -0.56
N SER A 219 -15.93 -10.31 -1.58
CA SER A 219 -14.48 -10.10 -1.67
C SER A 219 -13.92 -9.25 -0.52
N MET A 220 -14.58 -8.14 -0.16
CA MET A 220 -14.11 -7.29 0.93
C MET A 220 -14.35 -7.92 2.32
N GLU A 221 -15.36 -8.78 2.48
CA GLU A 221 -15.56 -9.52 3.73
C GLU A 221 -14.41 -10.52 3.97
N LEU A 222 -13.87 -11.17 2.93
CA LEU A 222 -12.67 -12.01 3.06
C LEU A 222 -11.46 -11.20 3.52
N VAL A 223 -11.26 -10.00 2.96
CA VAL A 223 -10.18 -9.09 3.37
C VAL A 223 -10.34 -8.68 4.84
N LYS A 224 -11.55 -8.28 5.24
CA LYS A 224 -11.86 -7.90 6.62
C LYS A 224 -11.53 -9.03 7.59
N GLN A 225 -12.02 -10.24 7.31
CA GLN A 225 -11.77 -11.41 8.14
C GLN A 225 -10.28 -11.79 8.19
N ALA A 226 -9.54 -11.63 7.09
CA ALA A 226 -8.11 -11.87 7.06
C ALA A 226 -7.34 -10.86 7.93
N ILE A 227 -7.72 -9.59 7.89
CA ILE A 227 -7.16 -8.55 8.77
C ILE A 227 -7.50 -8.85 10.23
N ASP A 228 -8.76 -9.17 10.55
CA ASP A 228 -9.15 -9.55 11.91
C ASP A 228 -8.36 -10.77 12.40
N ALA A 229 -8.14 -11.77 11.54
CA ALA A 229 -7.33 -12.94 11.86
C ALA A 229 -5.87 -12.58 12.13
N LEU A 230 -5.27 -11.70 11.30
CA LEU A 230 -3.89 -11.25 11.46
C LEU A 230 -3.69 -10.50 12.80
N PHE A 231 -4.59 -9.57 13.12
CA PHE A 231 -4.46 -8.75 14.34
C PHE A 231 -4.71 -9.55 15.63
N ASN A 232 -5.52 -10.60 15.57
CA ASN A 232 -5.89 -11.41 16.74
C ASN A 232 -5.17 -12.77 16.81
N ALA A 233 -4.25 -13.05 15.88
CA ALA A 233 -3.61 -14.37 15.73
C ALA A 233 -4.64 -15.53 15.61
N ASP A 234 -5.79 -15.28 15.01
CA ASP A 234 -6.89 -16.26 14.88
C ASP A 234 -6.68 -17.15 13.65
N THR A 235 -5.92 -18.22 13.84
CA THR A 235 -5.68 -19.25 12.81
C THR A 235 -6.97 -19.90 12.29
N ALA A 236 -8.01 -20.03 13.12
CA ALA A 236 -9.26 -20.66 12.69
C ALA A 236 -10.02 -19.74 11.75
N LEU A 237 -10.06 -18.43 12.02
CA LEU A 237 -10.62 -17.44 11.11
C LEU A 237 -9.82 -17.37 9.80
N ALA A 238 -8.50 -17.37 9.86
CA ALA A 238 -7.67 -17.35 8.66
C ALA A 238 -7.91 -18.57 7.75
N ASN A 239 -8.02 -19.78 8.31
CA ASN A 239 -8.34 -20.97 7.52
C ASN A 239 -9.74 -20.87 6.87
N ARG A 240 -10.75 -20.34 7.58
CA ARG A 240 -12.08 -20.10 6.99
C ARG A 240 -12.04 -19.14 5.80
N VAL A 241 -11.21 -18.10 5.85
CA VAL A 241 -11.02 -17.19 4.71
C VAL A 241 -10.46 -17.95 3.51
N ILE A 242 -9.43 -18.77 3.72
CA ILE A 242 -8.81 -19.57 2.65
C ILE A 242 -9.83 -20.55 2.02
N ASP A 243 -10.63 -21.21 2.85
CA ASP A 243 -11.64 -22.17 2.40
C ASP A 243 -12.80 -21.50 1.62
N SER A 244 -13.09 -20.23 1.92
CA SER A 244 -14.17 -19.46 1.29
C SER A 244 -13.81 -18.91 -0.10
N ASP A 245 -12.54 -18.99 -0.52
CA ASP A 245 -12.07 -18.54 -1.85
C ASP A 245 -12.81 -19.25 -3.00
N GLY A 246 -13.11 -20.54 -2.84
CA GLY A 246 -13.86 -21.31 -3.85
C GLY A 246 -15.25 -20.73 -4.12
N ILE A 247 -15.94 -20.29 -3.06
CA ILE A 247 -17.29 -19.70 -3.15
C ILE A 247 -17.24 -18.39 -3.93
N LEU A 248 -16.26 -17.53 -3.65
CA LEU A 248 -16.07 -16.27 -4.36
C LEU A 248 -15.83 -16.51 -5.87
N ARG A 249 -15.00 -17.51 -6.20
CA ARG A 249 -14.71 -17.87 -7.60
C ARG A 249 -15.93 -18.39 -8.34
N ASP A 250 -16.79 -19.16 -7.67
CA ASP A 250 -18.02 -19.66 -8.29
C ASP A 250 -19.03 -18.52 -8.53
N GLN A 251 -19.17 -17.59 -7.58
CA GLN A 251 -19.95 -16.36 -7.78
C GLN A 251 -19.43 -15.52 -8.95
N ALA A 252 -18.10 -15.38 -9.09
CA ALA A 252 -17.49 -14.65 -10.19
C ALA A 252 -17.78 -15.32 -11.55
N LYS A 253 -17.74 -16.66 -11.63
CA LYS A 253 -18.08 -17.41 -12.86
C LYS A 253 -19.54 -17.23 -13.25
N ASP A 254 -20.46 -17.27 -12.29
CA ASP A 254 -21.89 -17.09 -12.55
C ASP A 254 -22.20 -15.67 -13.04
N LEU A 255 -21.52 -14.67 -12.47
CA LEU A 255 -21.58 -13.29 -12.93
C LEU A 255 -20.99 -13.14 -14.34
N ASP A 256 -19.84 -13.74 -14.63
CA ASP A 256 -19.23 -13.75 -15.97
C ASP A 256 -20.17 -14.36 -17.01
N ALA A 257 -20.86 -15.45 -16.68
CA ALA A 257 -21.85 -16.07 -17.56
C ALA A 257 -23.06 -15.16 -17.83
N SER A 258 -23.39 -14.28 -16.89
CA SER A 258 -24.44 -13.27 -17.04
C SER A 258 -23.97 -12.09 -17.89
N ILE A 259 -22.73 -11.62 -17.68
CA ILE A 259 -22.10 -10.55 -18.48
C ILE A 259 -22.01 -10.96 -19.96
N LEU A 260 -21.70 -12.22 -20.25
CA LEU A 260 -21.61 -12.74 -21.63
C LEU A 260 -22.92 -12.69 -22.43
N LYS A 261 -24.06 -12.43 -21.78
CA LYS A 261 -25.36 -12.29 -22.44
C LYS A 261 -25.70 -10.85 -22.82
N LEU A 262 -24.86 -9.88 -22.44
CA LEU A 262 -25.07 -8.48 -22.77
C LEU A 262 -24.82 -8.21 -24.26
N GLU A 263 -25.59 -7.29 -24.84
CA GLU A 263 -25.46 -6.91 -26.24
C GLU A 263 -24.22 -6.02 -26.50
N SER A 264 -23.87 -5.18 -25.52
CA SER A 264 -22.75 -4.23 -25.62
C SER A 264 -21.41 -4.90 -25.33
N HIS A 265 -20.59 -5.06 -26.36
CA HIS A 265 -19.23 -5.62 -26.25
C HIS A 265 -18.31 -4.77 -25.38
N GLU A 266 -18.48 -3.45 -25.44
CA GLU A 266 -17.72 -2.52 -24.60
C GLU A 266 -18.07 -2.70 -23.12
N THR A 267 -19.37 -2.70 -22.78
CA THR A 267 -19.83 -2.92 -21.41
C THR A 267 -19.39 -4.29 -20.89
N MET A 268 -19.38 -5.33 -21.72
CA MET A 268 -18.86 -6.65 -21.35
C MET A 268 -17.38 -6.60 -20.94
N VAL A 269 -16.53 -5.92 -21.70
CA VAL A 269 -15.09 -5.80 -21.41
C VAL A 269 -14.86 -5.02 -20.10
N TYR A 270 -15.59 -3.93 -19.91
CA TYR A 270 -15.56 -3.15 -18.68
C TYR A 270 -15.97 -3.98 -17.46
N LEU A 271 -17.09 -4.69 -17.53
CA LEU A 271 -17.59 -5.49 -16.40
C LEU A 271 -16.68 -6.68 -16.09
N ARG A 272 -16.09 -7.34 -17.10
CA ARG A 272 -15.08 -8.38 -16.86
C ARG A 272 -13.85 -7.85 -16.13
N THR A 273 -13.45 -6.60 -16.41
CA THR A 273 -12.34 -5.95 -15.68
C THR A 273 -12.70 -5.71 -14.21
N VAL A 274 -13.96 -5.37 -13.93
CA VAL A 274 -14.49 -5.24 -12.57
C VAL A 274 -14.50 -6.60 -11.86
N VAL A 275 -15.01 -7.66 -12.49
CA VAL A 275 -15.04 -9.02 -11.93
C VAL A 275 -13.63 -9.55 -11.63
N ASP A 276 -12.68 -9.38 -12.55
CA ASP A 276 -11.26 -9.71 -12.32
C ASP A 276 -10.73 -8.96 -11.09
N SER A 277 -10.99 -7.64 -11.01
CA SER A 277 -10.50 -6.83 -9.91
C SER A 277 -11.08 -7.23 -8.56
N LEU A 278 -12.38 -7.52 -8.48
CA LEU A 278 -13.04 -8.02 -7.26
C LEU A 278 -12.50 -9.41 -6.85
N THR A 279 -12.25 -10.28 -7.81
CA THR A 279 -11.66 -11.61 -7.55
C THR A 279 -10.23 -11.46 -7.02
N ARG A 280 -9.44 -10.56 -7.60
CA ARG A 280 -8.08 -10.25 -7.12
C ARG A 280 -8.07 -9.67 -5.71
N ILE A 281 -9.05 -8.84 -5.35
CA ILE A 281 -9.21 -8.36 -3.97
C ILE A 281 -9.42 -9.53 -3.01
N GLY A 282 -10.25 -10.52 -3.38
CA GLY A 282 -10.40 -11.77 -2.62
C GLY A 282 -9.09 -12.55 -2.50
N ASP A 283 -8.35 -12.71 -3.60
CA ASP A 283 -7.01 -13.35 -3.60
C ASP A 283 -6.05 -12.66 -2.61
N TYR A 284 -6.09 -11.33 -2.52
CA TYR A 284 -5.26 -10.58 -1.57
C TYR A 284 -5.72 -10.75 -0.12
N GLY A 285 -7.03 -10.90 0.13
CA GLY A 285 -7.55 -11.33 1.42
C GLY A 285 -7.00 -12.70 1.83
N LYS A 286 -6.96 -13.66 0.91
CA LYS A 286 -6.33 -14.97 1.13
C LYS A 286 -4.84 -14.85 1.45
N ASN A 287 -4.09 -14.04 0.72
CA ASN A 287 -2.66 -13.82 1.02
C ASN A 287 -2.45 -13.26 2.44
N ILE A 288 -3.32 -12.35 2.90
CA ILE A 288 -3.27 -11.82 4.27
C ILE A 288 -3.61 -12.93 5.29
N ALA A 289 -4.57 -13.80 4.99
CA ALA A 289 -4.91 -14.93 5.86
C ALA A 289 -3.76 -15.94 5.98
N GLU A 290 -3.03 -16.20 4.89
CA GLU A 290 -1.82 -17.04 4.93
C GLU A 290 -0.73 -16.41 5.82
N ILE A 291 -0.54 -15.09 5.75
CA ILE A 291 0.35 -14.36 6.66
C ILE A 291 -0.13 -14.48 8.11
N ALA A 292 -1.44 -14.37 8.37
CA ALA A 292 -2.01 -14.50 9.70
C ALA A 292 -1.74 -15.88 10.32
N ILE A 293 -1.85 -16.96 9.54
CA ILE A 293 -1.51 -18.32 9.99
C ILE A 293 -0.04 -18.41 10.36
N ASN A 294 0.85 -17.92 9.49
CA ASN A 294 2.29 -17.96 9.72
C ASN A 294 2.69 -17.18 10.97
N SER A 295 2.10 -15.99 11.15
CA SER A 295 2.35 -15.12 12.30
C SER A 295 1.91 -15.78 13.62
N ALA A 296 0.75 -16.41 13.63
CA ALA A 296 0.17 -17.02 14.83
C ALA A 296 0.91 -18.27 15.34
N ILE A 297 1.77 -18.90 14.53
CA ILE A 297 2.61 -20.03 14.97
C ILE A 297 3.59 -19.60 16.08
N ASN A 298 4.08 -18.36 16.02
CA ASN A 298 5.04 -17.83 17.00
C ASN A 298 4.37 -17.25 18.26
N SER A 299 3.04 -17.09 18.26
CA SER A 299 2.27 -16.54 19.38
C SER A 299 1.85 -17.59 20.43
N LYS A 300 2.34 -18.83 20.32
CA LYS A 300 2.07 -19.94 21.23
C LYS A 300 3.30 -20.38 22.02
#